data_AF-A0A6A4UX30-F1
#
_entry.id   AF-A0A6A4UX30-F1
#
_cell.length_a   1.000
_cell.length_b   1.000
_cell.length_c   1.000
_cell.angle_alpha   90.00
_cell.angle_beta   90.00
_cell.angle_gamma   90.00
#
_symmetry.space_group_name_H-M   'P 1'
#
loop_
_entity.id
_entity.type
_entity.pdbx_description
1 polymer ?
#
loop_
_entity_poly.entity_id
_entity_poly.type
_entity_poly.pdbx_seq_one_letter_code
_entity_poly.pdbx_strand_id
1 'polypeptide(L)'
;MKRRIEIGLLYSRNSSYSLISEACRSGALAAMAEVNADPGLDICFAAVERDPGGNADMYGPLCEDILRESSARHVVGCVTSWSRKEVIPSLEKLGGTLWYALPYEGFEASDHVVYTHACPNQHLLPLLDWALPAHGRRAYLTGSNYIWGWEMNRLARATIAAAGGEVLGERYLPIGAVDVGRIIAEIRATKPDFVLNSLVGASSYEFLRAYHALGLTDAHFRADRCPVLSCNLTECEFPPLGEAAEGLISAGPYFRGVAGWPGAGSFGSAHEAASYAAVRELARLLAHRPGAENLPLAQLLAGAGGPVDPGTHHTSLPVIIAQVRGGAFRVIQQRGVVAGDPFLSRGLRGSAQPLRVVS
;
A
#
# COMPACT_ATOMS: atom_id res chain seq x y z
N MET A 1 -24.48 -25.96 -9.91
CA MET A 1 -24.22 -25.59 -8.50
C MET A 1 -22.79 -25.11 -8.42
N LYS A 2 -22.53 -23.93 -7.85
CA LYS A 2 -21.18 -23.35 -7.76
C LYS A 2 -20.36 -24.08 -6.69
N ARG A 3 -19.05 -24.25 -6.91
CA ARG A 3 -18.08 -24.71 -5.91
C ARG A 3 -17.91 -23.60 -4.87
N ARG A 4 -18.18 -23.91 -3.61
CA ARG A 4 -17.99 -22.96 -2.52
C ARG A 4 -16.53 -23.03 -2.04
N ILE A 5 -15.84 -21.90 -2.03
CA ILE A 5 -14.44 -21.77 -1.60
C ILE A 5 -14.40 -20.79 -0.42
N GLU A 6 -13.79 -21.19 0.68
CA GLU A 6 -13.58 -20.31 1.83
C GLU A 6 -12.34 -19.44 1.63
N ILE A 7 -12.44 -18.15 1.94
CA ILE A 7 -11.34 -17.18 1.90
C ILE A 7 -11.25 -16.49 3.25
N GLY A 8 -10.04 -16.42 3.80
CA GLY A 8 -9.78 -15.67 5.02
C GLY A 8 -9.83 -14.16 4.79
N LEU A 9 -10.47 -13.40 5.66
CA LEU A 9 -10.30 -11.95 5.73
C LEU A 9 -9.69 -11.59 7.08
N LEU A 10 -8.52 -10.96 7.05
CA LEU A 10 -7.74 -10.65 8.25
C LEU A 10 -7.48 -9.14 8.35
N TYR A 11 -8.54 -8.42 8.76
CA TYR A 11 -8.58 -6.96 8.85
C TYR A 11 -8.99 -6.52 10.25
N SER A 12 -8.24 -5.57 10.81
CA SER A 12 -8.53 -4.99 12.13
C SER A 12 -9.76 -4.10 12.07
N ARG A 13 -10.73 -4.24 12.98
CA ARG A 13 -11.94 -3.39 13.00
C ARG A 13 -11.75 -2.19 13.92
N ASN A 14 -11.10 -2.40 15.07
CA ASN A 14 -10.80 -1.38 16.05
C ASN A 14 -9.29 -1.13 16.13
N SER A 15 -8.79 -0.14 15.37
CA SER A 15 -7.38 0.26 15.41
C SER A 15 -7.20 1.73 15.01
N SER A 16 -6.00 2.27 15.21
CA SER A 16 -5.63 3.62 14.77
C SER A 16 -5.64 3.80 13.23
N TYR A 17 -5.71 2.69 12.49
CA TYR A 17 -5.77 2.63 11.02
C TYR A 17 -7.05 1.93 10.52
N SER A 18 -8.12 1.94 11.33
CA SER A 18 -9.40 1.28 11.04
C SER A 18 -10.03 1.73 9.72
N LEU A 19 -9.90 2.99 9.32
CA LEU A 19 -10.40 3.49 8.03
C LEU A 19 -9.75 2.81 6.82
N ILE A 20 -8.42 2.58 6.89
CA ILE A 20 -7.67 1.86 5.85
C ILE A 20 -8.14 0.40 5.82
N SER A 21 -8.24 -0.20 7.01
CA SER A 21 -8.66 -1.59 7.18
C SER A 21 -10.08 -1.84 6.66
N GLU A 22 -11.01 -0.96 6.97
CA GLU A 22 -12.40 -1.04 6.50
C GLU A 22 -12.52 -0.82 5.00
N ALA A 23 -11.75 0.12 4.41
CA ALA A 23 -11.71 0.28 2.96
C ALA A 23 -11.27 -1.01 2.26
N CYS A 24 -10.20 -1.66 2.76
CA CYS A 24 -9.74 -2.93 2.21
C CYS A 24 -10.78 -4.04 2.39
N ARG A 25 -11.37 -4.15 3.59
CA ARG A 25 -12.39 -5.16 3.89
C ARG A 25 -13.63 -4.99 3.00
N SER A 26 -14.10 -3.76 2.83
CA SER A 26 -15.22 -3.42 1.95
C SER A 26 -14.92 -3.80 0.49
N GLY A 27 -13.71 -3.50 -0.01
CA GLY A 27 -13.30 -3.89 -1.37
C GLY A 27 -13.29 -5.40 -1.59
N ALA A 28 -12.75 -6.16 -0.63
CA ALA A 28 -12.75 -7.62 -0.69
C ALA A 28 -14.18 -8.20 -0.71
N LEU A 29 -15.04 -7.74 0.21
CA LEU A 29 -16.43 -8.19 0.32
C LEU A 29 -17.25 -7.84 -0.93
N ALA A 30 -17.05 -6.65 -1.51
CA ALA A 30 -17.69 -6.24 -2.76
C ALA A 30 -17.29 -7.17 -3.91
N ALA A 31 -16.00 -7.46 -4.08
CA ALA A 31 -15.53 -8.39 -5.10
C ALA A 31 -16.09 -9.81 -4.89
N MET A 32 -16.15 -10.29 -3.63
CA MET A 32 -16.76 -11.59 -3.31
C MET A 32 -18.24 -11.61 -3.69
N ALA A 33 -18.99 -10.54 -3.39
CA ALA A 33 -20.41 -10.44 -3.74
C ALA A 33 -20.62 -10.51 -5.26
N GLU A 34 -19.79 -9.81 -6.05
CA GLU A 34 -19.86 -9.86 -7.51
C GLU A 34 -19.50 -11.23 -8.08
N VAL A 35 -18.43 -11.86 -7.59
CA VAL A 35 -18.05 -13.23 -7.98
C VAL A 35 -19.19 -14.22 -7.68
N ASN A 36 -19.83 -14.05 -6.53
CA ASN A 36 -20.96 -14.90 -6.11
C ASN A 36 -22.19 -14.69 -7.00
N ALA A 37 -22.45 -13.46 -7.46
CA ALA A 37 -23.57 -13.13 -8.33
C ALA A 37 -23.35 -13.52 -9.81
N ASP A 38 -22.11 -13.63 -10.27
CA ASP A 38 -21.79 -13.87 -11.68
C ASP A 38 -22.18 -15.30 -12.14
N PRO A 39 -23.18 -15.49 -13.03
CA PRO A 39 -23.60 -16.82 -13.47
C PRO A 39 -22.57 -17.53 -14.37
N GLY A 40 -21.59 -16.80 -14.92
CA GLY A 40 -20.52 -17.36 -15.75
C GLY A 40 -19.45 -18.08 -14.95
N LEU A 41 -19.31 -17.81 -13.65
CA LEU A 41 -18.32 -18.44 -12.78
C LEU A 41 -18.86 -19.72 -12.14
N ASP A 42 -18.03 -20.76 -12.09
CA ASP A 42 -18.34 -22.03 -11.42
C ASP A 42 -18.04 -22.02 -9.91
N ILE A 43 -17.62 -20.88 -9.36
CA ILE A 43 -17.21 -20.69 -7.96
C ILE A 43 -18.06 -19.65 -7.25
N CYS A 44 -18.15 -19.78 -5.92
CA CYS A 44 -18.56 -18.73 -5.01
C CYS A 44 -17.64 -18.72 -3.77
N PHE A 45 -17.44 -17.54 -3.19
CA PHE A 45 -16.63 -17.33 -2.01
C PHE A 45 -17.47 -17.19 -0.74
N ALA A 46 -16.95 -17.72 0.36
CA ALA A 46 -17.44 -17.50 1.71
C ALA A 46 -16.31 -16.94 2.60
N ALA A 47 -16.59 -15.86 3.32
CA ALA A 47 -15.58 -15.20 4.16
C ALA A 47 -15.43 -15.94 5.49
N VAL A 48 -14.17 -16.17 5.90
CA VAL A 48 -13.79 -16.58 7.25
C VAL A 48 -13.01 -15.42 7.87
N GLU A 49 -13.69 -14.63 8.70
CA GLU A 49 -13.11 -13.39 9.23
C GLU A 49 -12.48 -13.58 10.60
N ARG A 50 -11.35 -12.91 10.83
CA ARG A 50 -10.79 -12.67 12.16
C ARG A 50 -10.39 -11.20 12.28
N ASP A 51 -10.56 -10.65 13.49
CA ASP A 51 -10.25 -9.26 13.82
C ASP A 51 -9.03 -9.21 14.77
N PRO A 52 -7.86 -8.77 14.28
CA PRO A 52 -6.66 -8.63 15.11
C PRO A 52 -6.70 -7.44 16.09
N GLY A 53 -7.70 -6.56 16.00
CA GLY A 53 -7.87 -5.44 16.94
C GLY A 53 -6.73 -4.44 16.94
N GLY A 54 -6.04 -4.26 15.81
CA GLY A 54 -4.88 -3.37 15.70
C GLY A 54 -3.59 -3.90 16.33
N ASN A 55 -3.61 -5.09 16.92
CA ASN A 55 -2.46 -5.71 17.56
C ASN A 55 -1.71 -6.61 16.58
N ALA A 56 -0.45 -6.26 16.28
CA ALA A 56 0.40 -7.01 15.37
C ALA A 56 0.57 -8.47 15.80
N ASP A 57 0.74 -8.72 17.10
CA ASP A 57 0.99 -10.07 17.66
C ASP A 57 -0.20 -11.02 17.48
N MET A 58 -1.41 -10.48 17.22
CA MET A 58 -2.60 -11.28 16.98
C MET A 58 -2.72 -11.73 15.52
N TYR A 59 -2.02 -11.12 14.58
CA TYR A 59 -2.16 -11.45 13.15
C TYR A 59 -1.69 -12.88 12.83
N GLY A 60 -0.52 -13.30 13.33
CA GLY A 60 -0.01 -14.66 13.13
C GLY A 60 -0.96 -15.75 13.68
N PRO A 61 -1.32 -15.72 14.99
CA PRO A 61 -2.25 -16.68 15.59
C PRO A 61 -3.62 -16.72 14.91
N LEU A 62 -4.19 -15.57 14.54
CA LEU A 62 -5.48 -15.52 13.86
C LEU A 62 -5.41 -16.00 12.41
N CYS A 63 -4.26 -15.81 11.74
CA CYS A 63 -4.00 -16.44 10.44
C CYS A 63 -3.95 -17.96 10.56
N GLU A 64 -3.22 -18.50 11.56
CA GLU A 64 -3.22 -19.95 11.81
C GLU A 64 -4.62 -20.48 12.09
N ASP A 65 -5.41 -19.77 12.90
CA ASP A 65 -6.78 -20.15 13.23
C ASP A 65 -7.67 -20.23 11.97
N ILE A 66 -7.59 -19.24 11.07
CA ILE A 66 -8.28 -19.31 9.76
C ILE A 66 -7.87 -20.56 8.99
N LEU A 67 -6.58 -20.84 8.88
CA LEU A 67 -6.06 -21.94 8.04
C LEU A 67 -6.33 -23.33 8.62
N ARG A 68 -6.46 -23.45 9.95
CA ARG A 68 -6.72 -24.71 10.67
C ARG A 68 -8.21 -25.03 10.79
N GLU A 69 -9.02 -24.04 11.13
CA GLU A 69 -10.43 -24.23 11.48
C GLU A 69 -11.38 -24.04 10.29
N SER A 70 -10.83 -23.84 9.09
CA SER A 70 -11.61 -23.70 7.85
C SER A 70 -10.91 -24.35 6.65
N SER A 71 -11.59 -24.41 5.51
CA SER A 71 -10.98 -24.86 4.26
C SER A 71 -10.22 -23.74 3.53
N ALA A 72 -10.08 -22.55 4.13
CA ALA A 72 -9.43 -21.42 3.48
C ALA A 72 -7.93 -21.70 3.28
N ARG A 73 -7.45 -21.41 2.08
CA ARG A 73 -6.01 -21.43 1.72
C ARG A 73 -5.52 -20.09 1.20
N HIS A 74 -6.44 -19.18 0.88
CA HIS A 74 -6.15 -17.80 0.54
C HIS A 74 -6.69 -16.88 1.63
N VAL A 75 -5.86 -15.93 2.05
CA VAL A 75 -6.21 -14.89 3.03
C VAL A 75 -6.03 -13.53 2.35
N VAL A 76 -7.01 -12.65 2.47
CA VAL A 76 -6.92 -11.25 2.01
C VAL A 76 -6.71 -10.36 3.23
N GLY A 77 -5.64 -9.56 3.17
CA GLY A 77 -5.08 -8.84 4.30
C GLY A 77 -3.57 -8.69 4.14
N CYS A 78 -2.82 -8.17 5.09
CA CYS A 78 -3.20 -7.44 6.28
C CYS A 78 -3.23 -5.92 5.94
N VAL A 79 -2.89 -5.04 6.88
CA VAL A 79 -2.81 -3.58 6.62
C VAL A 79 -1.39 -3.04 6.74
N THR A 80 -0.70 -3.33 7.84
CA THR A 80 0.66 -2.82 8.05
C THR A 80 1.68 -3.82 7.54
N SER A 81 2.84 -3.34 7.09
CA SER A 81 3.96 -4.22 6.76
C SER A 81 4.38 -5.09 7.95
N TRP A 82 4.22 -4.61 9.19
CA TRP A 82 4.46 -5.44 10.38
C TRP A 82 3.48 -6.63 10.42
N SER A 83 2.18 -6.39 10.29
CA SER A 83 1.20 -7.48 10.27
C SER A 83 1.43 -8.47 9.12
N ARG A 84 1.91 -8.01 7.95
CA ARG A 84 2.33 -8.90 6.85
C ARG A 84 3.47 -9.83 7.28
N LYS A 85 4.51 -9.28 7.94
CA LYS A 85 5.64 -10.06 8.45
C LYS A 85 5.20 -11.10 9.50
N GLU A 86 4.24 -10.76 10.35
CA GLU A 86 3.72 -11.69 11.37
C GLU A 86 2.99 -12.90 10.77
N VAL A 87 2.30 -12.74 9.63
CA VAL A 87 1.53 -13.85 9.02
C VAL A 87 2.35 -14.76 8.11
N ILE A 88 3.47 -14.29 7.55
CA ILE A 88 4.30 -15.06 6.61
C ILE A 88 4.69 -16.44 7.18
N PRO A 89 5.23 -16.56 8.41
CA PRO A 89 5.60 -17.86 8.97
C PRO A 89 4.41 -18.83 9.11
N SER A 90 3.23 -18.31 9.45
CA SER A 90 2.00 -19.11 9.55
C SER A 90 1.56 -19.64 8.19
N LEU A 91 1.67 -18.82 7.14
CA LEU A 91 1.34 -19.20 5.76
C LEU A 91 2.30 -20.27 5.23
N GLU A 92 3.60 -20.11 5.46
CA GLU A 92 4.64 -21.09 5.08
C GLU A 92 4.39 -22.44 5.76
N LYS A 93 4.12 -22.42 7.08
CA LYS A 93 3.89 -23.63 7.88
C LYS A 93 2.62 -24.38 7.47
N LEU A 94 1.57 -23.68 7.05
CA LEU A 94 0.23 -24.24 6.81
C LEU A 94 -0.18 -24.28 5.34
N GLY A 95 0.70 -23.87 4.43
CA GLY A 95 0.44 -23.86 2.99
C GLY A 95 -0.62 -22.85 2.56
N GLY A 96 -0.68 -21.69 3.22
CA GLY A 96 -1.58 -20.59 2.88
C GLY A 96 -0.95 -19.58 1.92
N THR A 97 -1.76 -18.70 1.33
CA THR A 97 -1.30 -17.55 0.52
C THR A 97 -2.00 -16.27 0.97
N LEU A 98 -1.23 -15.21 1.22
CA LEU A 98 -1.73 -13.88 1.50
C LEU A 98 -1.89 -13.07 0.20
N TRP A 99 -3.00 -12.37 0.08
CA TRP A 99 -3.24 -11.34 -0.92
C TRP A 99 -3.15 -9.97 -0.24
N TYR A 100 -1.98 -9.33 -0.37
CA TYR A 100 -1.64 -8.08 0.29
C TYR A 100 -1.95 -6.88 -0.60
N ALA A 101 -2.91 -6.05 -0.18
CA ALA A 101 -3.52 -4.99 -1.01
C ALA A 101 -3.14 -3.56 -0.58
N LEU A 102 -2.01 -3.39 0.10
CA LEU A 102 -1.55 -2.10 0.62
C LEU A 102 -0.17 -1.72 0.06
N PRO A 103 0.13 -0.42 -0.12
CA PRO A 103 1.46 0.00 -0.51
C PRO A 103 2.48 -0.43 0.55
N TYR A 104 3.68 -0.76 0.10
CA TYR A 104 4.74 -1.22 0.99
C TYR A 104 6.14 -0.79 0.52
N GLU A 105 7.12 -1.06 1.36
CA GLU A 105 8.49 -0.60 1.28
C GLU A 105 9.39 -1.31 0.25
N GLY A 106 8.94 -2.40 -0.39
CA GLY A 106 9.80 -3.21 -1.25
C GLY A 106 10.62 -4.26 -0.48
N PHE A 107 11.68 -4.77 -1.13
CA PHE A 107 12.67 -5.70 -0.57
C PHE A 107 12.09 -7.00 0.00
N GLU A 108 11.02 -7.49 -0.61
CA GLU A 108 10.40 -8.76 -0.25
C GLU A 108 9.85 -9.43 -1.49
N ALA A 109 10.06 -10.74 -1.61
CA ALA A 109 9.31 -11.62 -2.48
C ALA A 109 9.15 -12.93 -1.71
N SER A 110 7.91 -13.36 -1.51
CA SER A 110 7.57 -14.57 -0.77
C SER A 110 6.72 -15.48 -1.65
N ASP A 111 6.98 -16.78 -1.61
CA ASP A 111 6.17 -17.80 -2.29
C ASP A 111 4.77 -17.98 -1.68
N HIS A 112 4.46 -17.22 -0.62
CA HIS A 112 3.18 -17.24 0.08
C HIS A 112 2.48 -15.87 0.08
N VAL A 113 2.96 -14.88 -0.68
CA VAL A 113 2.36 -13.54 -0.72
C VAL A 113 2.23 -13.04 -2.16
N VAL A 114 1.03 -12.58 -2.51
CA VAL A 114 0.75 -11.81 -3.72
C VAL A 114 0.63 -10.33 -3.34
N TYR A 115 1.42 -9.47 -3.95
CA TYR A 115 1.46 -8.03 -3.70
C TYR A 115 0.65 -7.31 -4.76
N THR A 116 -0.56 -6.88 -4.38
CA THR A 116 -1.57 -6.30 -5.28
C THR A 116 -1.66 -4.78 -5.21
N HIS A 117 -0.67 -4.15 -4.56
CA HIS A 117 -0.53 -2.70 -4.50
C HIS A 117 0.94 -2.30 -4.70
N ALA A 118 1.14 -1.01 -4.93
CA ALA A 118 2.39 -0.41 -5.35
C ALA A 118 3.59 -0.67 -4.41
N CYS A 119 4.74 -1.04 -4.98
CA CYS A 119 6.06 -1.02 -4.35
C CYS A 119 6.85 0.23 -4.78
N PRO A 120 8.03 0.55 -4.20
CA PRO A 120 8.62 1.91 -4.29
C PRO A 120 8.83 2.47 -5.70
N ASN A 121 9.11 1.64 -6.70
CA ASN A 121 9.23 2.09 -8.10
C ASN A 121 7.90 2.52 -8.74
N GLN A 122 6.78 2.20 -8.09
CA GLN A 122 5.41 2.51 -8.52
C GLN A 122 4.75 3.64 -7.70
N HIS A 123 5.42 4.16 -6.66
CA HIS A 123 4.92 5.30 -5.87
C HIS A 123 6.04 6.29 -5.49
N LEU A 124 6.90 5.93 -4.54
CA LEU A 124 7.90 6.81 -3.95
C LEU A 124 8.87 7.40 -4.97
N LEU A 125 9.48 6.56 -5.82
CA LEU A 125 10.48 7.03 -6.78
C LEU A 125 9.86 7.97 -7.83
N PRO A 126 8.71 7.64 -8.47
CA PRO A 126 8.00 8.58 -9.32
C PRO A 126 7.57 9.88 -8.61
N LEU A 127 7.15 9.79 -7.34
CA LEU A 127 6.73 10.96 -6.57
C LEU A 127 7.90 11.91 -6.30
N LEU A 128 9.07 11.37 -5.91
CA LEU A 128 10.27 12.18 -5.69
C LEU A 128 10.85 12.71 -7.00
N ASP A 129 10.83 11.93 -8.08
CA ASP A 129 11.21 12.36 -9.44
C ASP A 129 10.39 13.57 -9.90
N TRP A 130 9.10 13.63 -9.52
CA TRP A 130 8.24 14.79 -9.76
C TRP A 130 8.49 15.94 -8.76
N ALA A 131 8.59 15.64 -7.47
CA ALA A 131 8.61 16.67 -6.41
C ALA A 131 9.92 17.46 -6.38
N LEU A 132 11.06 16.81 -6.59
CA LEU A 132 12.38 17.44 -6.52
C LEU A 132 12.56 18.60 -7.51
N PRO A 133 12.21 18.46 -8.82
CA PRO A 133 12.25 19.59 -9.75
C PRO A 133 11.11 20.60 -9.53
N ALA A 134 9.96 20.18 -9.00
CA ALA A 134 8.78 21.05 -8.84
C ALA A 134 8.84 21.96 -7.60
N HIS A 135 9.40 21.46 -6.50
CA HIS A 135 9.34 22.14 -5.19
C HIS A 135 10.71 22.49 -4.61
N GLY A 136 11.76 21.77 -4.99
CA GLY A 136 13.10 21.94 -4.43
C GLY A 136 13.65 20.63 -3.88
N ARG A 137 14.84 20.70 -3.28
CA ARG A 137 15.63 19.50 -2.92
C ARG A 137 15.90 19.36 -1.43
N ARG A 138 15.32 20.23 -0.58
CA ARG A 138 15.43 20.16 0.88
C ARG A 138 14.15 19.55 1.47
N ALA A 139 14.23 18.32 1.96
CA ALA A 139 13.07 17.60 2.49
C ALA A 139 13.10 17.54 4.02
N TYR A 140 11.93 17.44 4.63
CA TYR A 140 11.77 16.88 5.98
C TYR A 140 11.03 15.55 5.88
N LEU A 141 11.49 14.53 6.61
CA LEU A 141 10.91 13.18 6.55
C LEU A 141 10.23 12.84 7.89
N THR A 142 9.02 12.29 7.84
CA THR A 142 8.39 11.71 9.02
C THR A 142 7.72 10.38 8.69
N GLY A 143 7.68 9.46 9.66
CA GLY A 143 7.11 8.14 9.45
C GLY A 143 6.64 7.47 10.72
N SER A 144 5.80 6.45 10.59
CA SER A 144 5.47 5.61 11.74
C SER A 144 6.67 4.74 12.13
N ASN A 145 6.90 4.53 13.43
CA ASN A 145 8.09 3.87 13.98
C ASN A 145 8.02 2.34 13.82
N TYR A 146 8.07 1.88 12.58
CA TYR A 146 8.13 0.47 12.18
C TYR A 146 8.67 0.35 10.74
N ILE A 147 8.82 -0.88 10.23
CA ILE A 147 9.50 -1.17 8.95
C ILE A 147 9.09 -0.28 7.77
N TRP A 148 7.79 0.00 7.59
CA TRP A 148 7.32 0.91 6.54
C TRP A 148 7.95 2.29 6.65
N GLY A 149 7.84 2.95 7.82
CA GLY A 149 8.35 4.31 7.99
C GLY A 149 9.87 4.36 7.87
N TRP A 150 10.58 3.37 8.42
CA TRP A 150 12.03 3.30 8.35
C TRP A 150 12.53 3.11 6.92
N GLU A 151 12.00 2.13 6.20
CA GLU A 151 12.46 1.80 4.84
C GLU A 151 12.02 2.84 3.80
N MET A 152 10.81 3.40 3.93
CA MET A 152 10.37 4.50 3.08
C MET A 152 11.25 5.73 3.24
N ASN A 153 11.57 6.13 4.47
CA ASN A 153 12.45 7.27 4.71
C ASN A 153 13.90 6.96 4.32
N ARG A 154 14.38 5.72 4.49
CA ARG A 154 15.70 5.29 4.02
C ARG A 154 15.83 5.43 2.50
N LEU A 155 14.83 4.95 1.74
CA LEU A 155 14.79 5.11 0.30
C LEU A 155 14.70 6.57 -0.10
N ALA A 156 13.78 7.34 0.52
CA ALA A 156 13.62 8.75 0.22
C ALA A 156 14.92 9.53 0.43
N ARG A 157 15.59 9.32 1.57
CA ARG A 157 16.89 9.94 1.88
C ARG A 157 17.94 9.60 0.82
N ALA A 158 18.03 8.34 0.40
CA ALA A 158 18.96 7.92 -0.65
C ALA A 158 18.64 8.59 -2.00
N THR A 159 17.37 8.64 -2.40
CA THR A 159 16.92 9.28 -3.64
C THR A 159 17.16 10.79 -3.62
N ILE A 160 16.85 11.47 -2.52
CA ILE A 160 17.09 12.91 -2.34
C ILE A 160 18.59 13.21 -2.41
N ALA A 161 19.42 12.45 -1.70
CA ALA A 161 20.87 12.63 -1.71
C ALA A 161 21.48 12.38 -3.11
N ALA A 162 21.01 11.35 -3.83
CA ALA A 162 21.44 11.07 -5.20
C ALA A 162 21.08 12.22 -6.17
N ALA A 163 20.02 12.97 -5.89
CA ALA A 163 19.64 14.17 -6.62
C ALA A 163 20.36 15.44 -6.13
N GLY A 164 21.33 15.33 -5.21
CA GLY A 164 22.05 16.47 -4.62
C GLY A 164 21.19 17.31 -3.67
N GLY A 165 20.16 16.71 -3.07
CA GLY A 165 19.31 17.32 -2.06
C GLY A 165 19.77 17.05 -0.63
N GLU A 166 19.02 17.59 0.32
CA GLU A 166 19.30 17.53 1.75
C GLU A 166 18.06 17.10 2.53
N VAL A 167 18.24 16.25 3.55
CA VAL A 167 17.20 15.92 4.52
C VAL A 167 17.44 16.75 5.78
N LEU A 168 16.58 17.74 6.02
CA LEU A 168 16.72 18.69 7.12
C LEU A 168 16.31 18.13 8.48
N GLY A 169 15.58 17.02 8.48
CA GLY A 169 15.13 16.35 9.69
C GLY A 169 14.38 15.06 9.36
N GLU A 170 14.45 14.12 10.29
CA GLU A 170 13.81 12.81 10.20
C GLU A 170 13.29 12.39 11.58
N ARG A 171 11.98 12.17 11.70
CA ARG A 171 11.34 11.82 12.97
C ARG A 171 10.28 10.74 12.82
N TYR A 172 10.17 9.92 13.86
CA TYR A 172 9.24 8.81 13.89
C TYR A 172 8.27 8.90 15.08
N LEU A 173 7.05 8.41 14.88
CA LEU A 173 6.07 8.24 15.94
C LEU A 173 5.57 6.80 16.01
N PRO A 174 5.39 6.21 17.20
CA PRO A 174 4.65 4.97 17.33
C PRO A 174 3.27 5.08 16.66
N ILE A 175 2.78 3.98 16.07
CA ILE A 175 1.46 3.95 15.45
C ILE A 175 0.39 4.34 16.49
N GLY A 176 -0.44 5.33 16.16
CA GLY A 176 -1.49 5.83 17.05
C GLY A 176 -1.04 6.90 18.03
N ALA A 177 0.26 7.20 18.14
CA ALA A 177 0.73 8.35 18.91
C ALA A 177 0.39 9.65 18.18
N VAL A 178 -0.07 10.65 18.93
CA VAL A 178 -0.57 11.95 18.40
C VAL A 178 0.25 13.15 18.88
N ASP A 179 1.32 12.94 19.64
CA ASP A 179 2.23 14.01 20.04
C ASP A 179 3.16 14.42 18.88
N VAL A 180 2.64 15.28 18.01
CA VAL A 180 3.32 15.76 16.79
C VAL A 180 4.04 17.10 16.99
N GLY A 181 3.92 17.72 18.18
CA GLY A 181 4.34 19.10 18.41
C GLY A 181 5.83 19.34 18.13
N ARG A 182 6.69 18.40 18.53
CA ARG A 182 8.13 18.48 18.27
C ARG A 182 8.45 18.42 16.77
N ILE A 183 7.76 17.57 16.01
CA ILE A 183 7.95 17.44 14.56
C ILE A 183 7.58 18.77 13.89
N ILE A 184 6.44 19.36 14.24
CA ILE A 184 5.99 20.65 13.71
C ILE A 184 6.96 21.79 14.06
N ALA A 185 7.50 21.80 15.28
CA ALA A 185 8.50 22.80 15.69
C ALA A 185 9.80 22.70 14.89
N GLU A 186 10.30 21.49 14.63
CA GLU A 186 11.49 21.26 13.82
C GLU A 186 11.26 21.63 12.34
N ILE A 187 10.10 21.28 11.78
CA ILE A 187 9.68 21.70 10.42
C ILE A 187 9.66 23.24 10.33
N ARG A 188 9.09 23.92 11.33
CA ARG A 188 9.06 25.38 11.38
C ARG A 188 10.47 25.99 11.36
N ALA A 189 11.38 25.44 12.15
CA ALA A 189 12.74 25.94 12.27
C ALA A 189 13.59 25.68 11.02
N THR A 190 13.40 24.53 10.38
CA THR A 190 14.21 24.09 9.24
C THR A 190 13.73 24.59 7.89
N LYS A 191 12.44 24.96 7.77
CA LYS A 191 11.82 25.48 6.54
C LYS A 191 12.16 24.63 5.29
N PRO A 192 11.77 23.34 5.26
CA PRO A 192 11.98 22.48 4.09
C PRO A 192 11.20 22.98 2.87
N ASP A 193 11.59 22.49 1.69
CA ASP A 193 10.89 22.70 0.42
C ASP A 193 9.63 21.82 0.33
N PHE A 194 9.66 20.63 0.93
CA PHE A 194 8.50 19.74 1.07
C PHE A 194 8.67 18.81 2.28
N VAL A 195 7.56 18.20 2.72
CA VAL A 195 7.57 17.17 3.77
C VAL A 195 7.10 15.83 3.20
N LEU A 196 7.86 14.76 3.40
CA LEU A 196 7.39 13.40 3.12
C LEU A 196 6.78 12.80 4.39
N ASN A 197 5.48 12.54 4.35
CA ASN A 197 4.71 11.94 5.44
C ASN A 197 4.42 10.46 5.17
N SER A 198 5.13 9.59 5.89
CA SER A 198 4.96 8.13 5.94
C SER A 198 4.28 7.67 7.25
N LEU A 199 3.63 8.57 7.99
CA LEU A 199 2.81 8.22 9.16
C LEU A 199 1.53 7.50 8.71
N VAL A 200 0.99 6.66 9.59
CA VAL A 200 -0.21 5.86 9.32
C VAL A 200 -1.32 6.19 10.32
N GLY A 201 -2.55 6.28 9.83
CA GLY A 201 -3.75 6.39 10.67
C GLY A 201 -3.75 7.67 11.51
N ALA A 202 -4.21 7.56 12.76
CA ALA A 202 -4.38 8.69 13.68
C ALA A 202 -3.14 9.61 13.79
N SER A 203 -1.93 9.05 13.78
CA SER A 203 -0.69 9.83 13.81
C SER A 203 -0.53 10.75 12.59
N SER A 204 -0.90 10.25 11.41
CA SER A 204 -0.87 11.02 10.16
C SER A 204 -1.94 12.13 10.18
N TYR A 205 -3.12 11.84 10.73
CA TYR A 205 -4.22 12.80 10.78
C TYR A 205 -3.87 13.98 11.68
N GLU A 206 -3.31 13.71 12.86
CA GLU A 206 -2.89 14.77 13.76
C GLU A 206 -1.75 15.60 13.18
N PHE A 207 -0.77 14.93 12.54
CA PHE A 207 0.31 15.63 11.86
C PHE A 207 -0.20 16.58 10.78
N LEU A 208 -1.12 16.15 9.93
CA LEU A 208 -1.69 16.97 8.87
C LEU A 208 -2.52 18.14 9.39
N ARG A 209 -3.30 17.95 10.46
CA ARG A 209 -4.02 19.06 11.11
C ARG A 209 -3.06 20.09 11.68
N ALA A 210 -2.01 19.66 12.37
CA ALA A 210 -1.02 20.56 12.93
C ALA A 210 -0.19 21.28 11.85
N TYR A 211 0.13 20.60 10.76
CA TYR A 211 0.80 21.19 9.59
C TYR A 211 -0.10 22.19 8.87
N HIS A 212 -1.39 21.88 8.69
CA HIS A 212 -2.37 22.81 8.14
C HIS A 212 -2.48 24.08 9.00
N ALA A 213 -2.62 23.94 10.32
CA ALA A 213 -2.64 25.06 11.25
C ALA A 213 -1.36 25.91 11.18
N LEU A 214 -0.20 25.28 11.00
CA LEU A 214 1.06 25.99 10.75
C LEU A 214 0.97 26.85 9.48
N GLY A 215 0.47 26.30 8.37
CA GLY A 215 0.30 27.00 7.09
C GLY A 215 -0.69 28.18 7.13
N LEU A 216 -1.65 28.17 8.06
CA LEU A 216 -2.53 29.32 8.32
C LEU A 216 -1.79 30.51 8.97
N THR A 217 -0.69 30.24 9.68
CA THR A 217 0.07 31.25 10.44
C THR A 217 1.38 31.66 9.79
N ASP A 218 1.97 30.82 8.95
CA ASP A 218 3.20 31.10 8.22
C ASP A 218 3.06 30.63 6.78
N ALA A 219 3.13 31.60 5.85
CA ALA A 219 2.93 31.39 4.43
C ALA A 219 3.91 30.39 3.81
N HIS A 220 5.09 30.17 4.41
CA HIS A 220 6.04 29.16 3.94
C HIS A 220 5.42 27.76 3.93
N PHE A 221 4.60 27.44 4.92
CA PHE A 221 4.02 26.10 5.12
C PHE A 221 2.65 25.92 4.48
N ARG A 222 2.24 26.83 3.61
CA ARG A 222 1.06 26.62 2.77
C ARG A 222 1.35 25.54 1.74
N ALA A 223 0.34 24.75 1.40
CA ALA A 223 0.49 23.61 0.49
C ALA A 223 0.98 23.99 -0.93
N ASP A 224 0.77 25.24 -1.37
CA ASP A 224 1.29 25.75 -2.65
C ASP A 224 2.81 26.03 -2.64
N ARG A 225 3.42 26.11 -1.45
CA ARG A 225 4.85 26.46 -1.26
C ARG A 225 5.66 25.32 -0.65
N CYS A 226 5.15 24.71 0.42
CA CYS A 226 5.75 23.55 1.06
C CYS A 226 4.69 22.46 1.15
N PRO A 227 4.53 21.62 0.10
CA PRO A 227 3.52 20.57 0.13
C PRO A 227 3.92 19.44 1.08
N VAL A 228 2.91 18.76 1.61
CA VAL A 228 3.08 17.44 2.22
C VAL A 228 2.86 16.39 1.13
N LEU A 229 3.78 15.44 1.05
CA LEU A 229 3.76 14.30 0.14
C LEU A 229 3.44 13.02 0.90
N SER A 230 2.70 12.09 0.30
CA SER A 230 2.40 10.77 0.88
C SER A 230 2.39 9.66 -0.18
N CYS A 231 2.65 8.43 0.26
CA CYS A 231 2.56 7.22 -0.57
C CYS A 231 1.52 6.21 -0.02
N ASN A 232 0.82 6.55 1.05
CA ASN A 232 -0.16 5.68 1.72
C ASN A 232 -1.50 6.35 2.01
N LEU A 233 -1.58 7.68 1.93
CA LEU A 233 -2.82 8.41 2.23
C LEU A 233 -3.75 8.49 1.02
N THR A 234 -5.00 8.03 1.23
CA THR A 234 -6.04 8.01 0.19
C THR A 234 -7.39 8.53 0.73
N GLU A 235 -8.41 8.59 -0.12
CA GLU A 235 -9.71 9.21 0.15
C GLU A 235 -10.46 8.62 1.36
N CYS A 236 -10.22 7.35 1.71
CA CYS A 236 -10.85 6.73 2.88
C CYS A 236 -10.46 7.43 4.19
N GLU A 237 -9.40 8.23 4.17
CA GLU A 237 -8.86 8.95 5.32
C GLU A 237 -9.24 10.44 5.34
N PHE A 238 -9.99 10.92 4.34
CA PHE A 238 -10.46 12.30 4.31
C PHE A 238 -11.45 12.69 5.41
N PRO A 239 -12.40 11.84 5.85
CA PRO A 239 -13.37 12.23 6.86
C PRO A 239 -12.76 12.85 8.14
N PRO A 240 -11.69 12.29 8.75
CA PRO A 240 -11.05 12.93 9.90
C PRO A 240 -10.20 14.17 9.54
N LEU A 241 -9.77 14.32 8.29
CA LEU A 241 -8.87 15.42 7.88
C LEU A 241 -9.62 16.70 7.53
N GLY A 242 -10.76 16.59 6.84
CA GLY A 242 -11.48 17.76 6.32
C GLY A 242 -10.55 18.68 5.52
N GLU A 243 -10.55 19.97 5.83
CA GLU A 243 -9.71 20.99 5.18
C GLU A 243 -8.20 20.75 5.35
N ALA A 244 -7.77 20.01 6.37
CA ALA A 244 -6.37 19.69 6.57
C ALA A 244 -5.79 18.77 5.49
N ALA A 245 -6.64 18.13 4.67
CA ALA A 245 -6.22 17.38 3.50
C ALA A 245 -5.88 18.29 2.30
N GLU A 246 -6.34 19.54 2.26
CA GLU A 246 -6.24 20.40 1.08
C GLU A 246 -4.77 20.63 0.68
N GLY A 247 -4.49 20.41 -0.61
CA GLY A 247 -3.15 20.57 -1.17
C GLY A 247 -2.18 19.42 -0.89
N LEU A 248 -2.54 18.41 -0.06
CA LEU A 248 -1.79 17.17 0.10
C LEU A 248 -1.58 16.51 -1.26
N ILE A 249 -0.38 15.99 -1.50
CA ILE A 249 -0.03 15.27 -2.73
C ILE A 249 0.22 13.81 -2.39
N SER A 250 -0.45 12.90 -3.09
CA SER A 250 -0.31 11.48 -2.89
C SER A 250 0.04 10.77 -4.19
N ALA A 251 0.75 9.64 -4.08
CA ALA A 251 1.04 8.76 -5.19
C ALA A 251 0.48 7.35 -4.95
N GLY A 252 -0.14 6.79 -5.98
CA GLY A 252 -0.76 5.46 -5.92
C GLY A 252 -1.29 4.97 -7.27
N PRO A 253 -1.85 3.75 -7.31
CA PRO A 253 -2.36 3.15 -8.54
C PRO A 253 -3.75 3.64 -8.94
N TYR A 254 -4.48 4.27 -8.00
CA TYR A 254 -5.85 4.74 -8.18
C TYR A 254 -6.14 5.95 -7.30
N PHE A 255 -7.00 6.81 -7.79
CA PHE A 255 -7.75 7.81 -7.03
C PHE A 255 -9.18 7.83 -7.57
N ARG A 256 -10.15 8.20 -6.73
CA ARG A 256 -11.58 8.17 -7.06
C ARG A 256 -11.86 8.90 -8.38
N GLY A 257 -12.51 8.21 -9.30
CA GLY A 257 -12.91 8.75 -10.60
C GLY A 257 -11.84 8.64 -11.69
N VAL A 258 -10.66 8.09 -11.40
CA VAL A 258 -9.70 7.70 -12.43
C VAL A 258 -10.22 6.48 -13.19
N ALA A 259 -10.08 6.49 -14.52
CA ALA A 259 -10.39 5.36 -15.39
C ALA A 259 -9.21 4.38 -15.53
N GLY A 260 -9.52 3.12 -15.85
CA GLY A 260 -8.52 2.09 -16.10
C GLY A 260 -8.48 1.05 -14.98
N TRP A 261 -7.40 1.01 -14.21
CA TRP A 261 -7.26 0.07 -13.09
C TRP A 261 -8.13 0.48 -11.90
N PRO A 262 -8.75 -0.47 -11.17
CA PRO A 262 -8.70 -1.93 -11.35
C PRO A 262 -9.77 -2.49 -12.30
N GLY A 263 -10.55 -1.63 -12.96
CA GLY A 263 -11.61 -2.01 -13.89
C GLY A 263 -12.80 -1.06 -13.82
N ALA A 264 -13.95 -1.51 -14.36
CA ALA A 264 -15.20 -0.79 -14.28
C ALA A 264 -15.78 -0.91 -12.85
N GLY A 265 -15.43 0.02 -11.97
CA GLY A 265 -15.94 0.10 -10.60
C GLY A 265 -15.81 1.52 -10.04
N SER A 266 -16.64 1.85 -9.04
CA SER A 266 -16.58 3.12 -8.33
C SER A 266 -16.07 2.86 -6.93
N PHE A 267 -14.74 2.93 -6.76
CA PHE A 267 -14.10 2.63 -5.49
C PHE A 267 -13.99 3.89 -4.63
N GLY A 268 -14.18 3.73 -3.33
CA GLY A 268 -14.06 4.79 -2.34
C GLY A 268 -12.63 5.29 -2.18
N SER A 269 -11.62 4.42 -2.36
CA SER A 269 -10.19 4.73 -2.27
C SER A 269 -9.31 3.73 -3.03
N ALA A 270 -7.99 3.99 -3.13
CA ALA A 270 -7.04 3.05 -3.73
C ALA A 270 -6.93 1.72 -2.96
N HIS A 271 -7.06 1.76 -1.63
CA HIS A 271 -6.99 0.58 -0.77
C HIS A 271 -8.17 -0.36 -0.99
N GLU A 272 -9.37 0.21 -1.15
CA GLU A 272 -10.58 -0.52 -1.53
C GLU A 272 -10.42 -1.14 -2.93
N ALA A 273 -9.96 -0.34 -3.90
CA ALA A 273 -9.73 -0.76 -5.28
C ALA A 273 -8.73 -1.94 -5.39
N ALA A 274 -7.63 -1.88 -4.63
CA ALA A 274 -6.61 -2.93 -4.62
C ALA A 274 -7.13 -4.23 -4.01
N SER A 275 -7.84 -4.14 -2.89
CA SER A 275 -8.40 -5.32 -2.23
C SER A 275 -9.48 -5.99 -3.08
N TYR A 276 -10.32 -5.17 -3.73
CA TYR A 276 -11.24 -5.64 -4.76
C TYR A 276 -10.51 -6.36 -5.90
N ALA A 277 -9.46 -5.73 -6.45
CA ALA A 277 -8.67 -6.31 -7.55
C ALA A 277 -8.01 -7.64 -7.16
N ALA A 278 -7.54 -7.76 -5.92
CA ALA A 278 -6.94 -8.98 -5.40
C ALA A 278 -7.93 -10.15 -5.40
N VAL A 279 -9.15 -9.94 -4.91
CA VAL A 279 -10.20 -10.97 -4.90
C VAL A 279 -10.67 -11.31 -6.32
N ARG A 280 -10.80 -10.32 -7.21
CA ARG A 280 -11.15 -10.56 -8.63
C ARG A 280 -10.09 -11.38 -9.34
N GLU A 281 -8.82 -11.10 -9.09
CA GLU A 281 -7.71 -11.84 -9.67
C GLU A 281 -7.65 -13.27 -9.11
N LEU A 282 -7.84 -13.44 -7.80
CA LEU A 282 -8.00 -14.77 -7.20
C LEU A 282 -9.14 -15.55 -7.84
N ALA A 283 -10.32 -14.94 -8.03
CA ALA A 283 -11.45 -15.59 -8.70
C ALA A 283 -11.09 -16.04 -10.12
N ARG A 284 -10.40 -15.19 -10.89
CA ARG A 284 -9.93 -15.52 -12.24
C ARG A 284 -8.98 -16.72 -12.25
N LEU A 285 -8.10 -16.82 -11.25
CA LEU A 285 -7.15 -17.93 -11.13
C LEU A 285 -7.81 -19.25 -10.71
N LEU A 286 -8.93 -19.21 -9.99
CA LEU A 286 -9.63 -20.39 -9.45
C LEU A 286 -10.83 -20.87 -10.28
N ALA A 287 -11.46 -19.96 -11.03
CA ALA A 287 -12.62 -20.28 -11.85
C ALA A 287 -12.27 -21.34 -12.90
N HIS A 288 -13.18 -22.31 -13.06
CA HIS A 288 -13.09 -23.45 -13.98
C HIS A 288 -11.85 -24.34 -13.76
N ARG A 289 -11.20 -24.25 -12.59
CA ARG A 289 -10.04 -25.05 -12.20
C ARG A 289 -10.26 -25.70 -10.83
N PRO A 290 -11.03 -26.80 -10.74
CA PRO A 290 -11.26 -27.51 -9.47
C PRO A 290 -9.96 -27.90 -8.77
N GLY A 291 -9.83 -27.58 -7.48
CA GLY A 291 -8.65 -27.88 -6.68
C GLY A 291 -7.52 -26.85 -6.79
N ALA A 292 -7.64 -25.84 -7.66
CA ALA A 292 -6.64 -24.78 -7.82
C ALA A 292 -6.40 -23.98 -6.53
N GLU A 293 -7.42 -23.90 -5.66
CA GLU A 293 -7.35 -23.22 -4.37
C GLU A 293 -6.36 -23.87 -3.38
N ASN A 294 -5.89 -25.09 -3.66
CA ASN A 294 -4.90 -25.80 -2.84
C ASN A 294 -3.51 -25.83 -3.48
N LEU A 295 -3.33 -25.21 -4.65
CA LEU A 295 -2.04 -25.21 -5.35
C LEU A 295 -1.05 -24.27 -4.65
N PRO A 296 0.25 -24.63 -4.60
CA PRO A 296 1.30 -23.67 -4.30
C PRO A 296 1.21 -22.45 -5.24
N LEU A 297 1.52 -21.25 -4.72
CA LEU A 297 1.36 -20.01 -5.47
C LEU A 297 2.04 -20.03 -6.84
N ALA A 298 3.28 -20.53 -6.90
CA ALA A 298 4.02 -20.66 -8.15
C ALA A 298 3.27 -21.50 -9.21
N GLN A 299 2.58 -22.57 -8.80
CA GLN A 299 1.77 -23.40 -9.70
C GLN A 299 0.43 -22.75 -10.04
N LEU A 300 -0.16 -22.01 -9.11
CA LEU A 300 -1.40 -21.27 -9.35
C LEU A 300 -1.22 -20.21 -10.45
N LEU A 301 -0.07 -19.51 -10.42
CA LEU A 301 0.31 -18.46 -11.37
C LEU A 301 0.90 -18.98 -12.68
N ALA A 302 1.48 -20.19 -12.69
CA ALA A 302 2.14 -20.76 -13.87
C ALA A 302 1.21 -20.79 -15.09
N GLY A 303 1.58 -20.05 -16.14
CA GLY A 303 0.83 -19.99 -17.40
C GLY A 303 -0.53 -19.29 -17.32
N ALA A 304 -0.92 -18.76 -16.15
CA ALA A 304 -2.23 -18.16 -15.94
C ALA A 304 -2.38 -16.78 -16.61
N GLY A 305 -1.27 -16.14 -16.99
CA GLY A 305 -1.22 -14.74 -17.42
C GLY A 305 -1.74 -13.79 -16.34
N GLY A 306 -2.06 -12.55 -16.72
CA GLY A 306 -2.63 -11.56 -15.80
C GLY A 306 -1.61 -10.56 -15.25
N PRO A 307 -2.02 -9.74 -14.26
CA PRO A 307 -1.22 -8.62 -13.77
C PRO A 307 -0.11 -9.00 -12.78
N VAL A 308 -0.20 -10.19 -12.17
CA VAL A 308 0.76 -10.68 -11.16
C VAL A 308 1.98 -11.29 -11.85
N ASP A 309 3.16 -10.75 -11.57
CA ASP A 309 4.42 -11.29 -12.05
C ASP A 309 4.75 -12.62 -11.34
N PRO A 310 4.97 -13.75 -12.05
CA PRO A 310 5.19 -15.04 -11.40
C PRO A 310 6.58 -15.20 -10.77
N GLY A 311 7.53 -14.29 -11.01
CA GLY A 311 8.87 -14.35 -10.42
C GLY A 311 9.01 -13.55 -9.12
N THR A 312 8.16 -12.53 -8.94
CA THR A 312 8.21 -11.61 -7.80
C THR A 312 6.88 -11.53 -7.05
N HIS A 313 5.80 -12.05 -7.61
CA HIS A 313 4.42 -12.01 -7.11
C HIS A 313 3.84 -10.59 -6.96
N HIS A 314 4.45 -9.61 -7.63
CA HIS A 314 4.00 -8.22 -7.64
C HIS A 314 3.12 -7.90 -8.84
N THR A 315 2.11 -7.08 -8.63
CA THR A 315 1.25 -6.61 -9.72
C THR A 315 1.86 -5.47 -10.51
N SER A 316 1.61 -5.48 -11.82
CA SER A 316 1.84 -4.31 -12.68
C SER A 316 0.69 -3.30 -12.48
N LEU A 317 1.02 -2.06 -12.17
CA LEU A 317 0.05 -1.04 -11.75
C LEU A 317 0.29 0.29 -12.46
N PRO A 318 -0.75 1.09 -12.76
CA PRO A 318 -0.56 2.49 -13.13
C PRO A 318 0.17 3.26 -12.02
N VAL A 319 0.80 4.37 -12.39
CA VAL A 319 1.44 5.29 -11.43
C VAL A 319 0.78 6.64 -11.56
N ILE A 320 0.11 7.09 -10.51
CA ILE A 320 -0.63 8.34 -10.49
C ILE A 320 -0.11 9.19 -9.34
N ILE A 321 0.11 10.48 -9.62
CA ILE A 321 0.35 11.51 -8.62
C ILE A 321 -0.85 12.45 -8.66
N ALA A 322 -1.51 12.63 -7.53
CA ALA A 322 -2.68 13.48 -7.42
C ALA A 322 -2.57 14.43 -6.23
N GLN A 323 -3.20 15.61 -6.34
CA GLN A 323 -3.29 16.59 -5.28
C GLN A 323 -4.73 16.77 -4.84
N VAL A 324 -4.96 16.89 -3.54
CA VAL A 324 -6.27 17.26 -3.01
C VAL A 324 -6.59 18.71 -3.41
N ARG A 325 -7.65 18.88 -4.20
CA ARG A 325 -8.19 20.20 -4.60
C ARG A 325 -9.70 20.21 -4.45
N GLY A 326 -10.21 21.08 -3.57
CA GLY A 326 -11.63 21.14 -3.24
C GLY A 326 -12.13 19.83 -2.62
N GLY A 327 -11.34 19.24 -1.71
CA GLY A 327 -11.70 18.03 -0.98
C GLY A 327 -11.67 16.72 -1.78
N ALA A 328 -11.09 16.71 -2.97
CA ALA A 328 -10.94 15.51 -3.80
C ALA A 328 -9.56 15.45 -4.46
N PHE A 329 -9.01 14.25 -4.63
CA PHE A 329 -7.78 14.09 -5.42
C PHE A 329 -8.01 14.46 -6.89
N ARG A 330 -7.16 15.33 -7.41
CA ARG A 330 -7.07 15.71 -8.81
C ARG A 330 -5.73 15.26 -9.35
N VAL A 331 -5.75 14.47 -10.41
CA VAL A 331 -4.55 13.95 -11.05
C VAL A 331 -3.67 15.10 -11.53
N ILE A 332 -2.40 15.08 -11.13
CA ILE A 332 -1.35 16.00 -11.61
C ILE A 332 -0.57 15.32 -12.73
N GLN A 333 -0.18 14.05 -12.51
CA GLN A 333 0.60 13.26 -13.44
C GLN A 333 0.10 11.81 -13.41
N GLN A 334 0.05 11.18 -14.57
CA GLN A 334 -0.26 9.78 -14.73
C GLN A 334 0.73 9.14 -15.69
N ARG A 335 1.30 8.01 -15.30
CA ARG A 335 2.08 7.13 -16.16
C ARG A 335 1.26 5.86 -16.41
N GLY A 336 1.57 5.19 -17.51
CA GLY A 336 0.96 3.90 -17.83
C GLY A 336 1.30 2.82 -16.79
N VAL A 337 0.92 1.59 -17.11
CA VAL A 337 1.20 0.43 -16.25
C VAL A 337 2.71 0.21 -16.13
N VAL A 338 3.20 0.20 -14.89
CA VAL A 338 4.58 -0.08 -14.52
C VAL A 338 4.62 -1.40 -13.76
N ALA A 339 5.48 -2.31 -14.19
CA ALA A 339 5.70 -3.57 -13.48
C ALA A 339 6.47 -3.33 -12.16
N GLY A 340 6.09 -4.07 -11.11
CA GLY A 340 6.74 -3.99 -9.81
C GLY A 340 8.22 -4.39 -9.89
N ASP A 341 9.08 -3.61 -9.24
CA ASP A 341 10.50 -3.90 -9.04
C ASP A 341 10.83 -3.74 -7.56
N PRO A 342 10.39 -4.69 -6.70
CA PRO A 342 10.50 -4.55 -5.26
C PRO A 342 11.95 -4.41 -4.77
N PHE A 343 12.92 -4.91 -5.53
CA PHE A 343 14.35 -4.85 -5.22
C PHE A 343 15.09 -3.72 -5.95
N LEU A 344 14.40 -2.89 -6.73
CA LEU A 344 14.98 -1.78 -7.49
C LEU A 344 16.17 -2.20 -8.37
N SER A 345 16.06 -3.39 -8.97
CA SER A 345 17.18 -4.08 -9.63
C SER A 345 17.20 -3.91 -11.14
N ARG A 346 16.11 -3.44 -11.76
CA ARG A 346 15.97 -3.39 -13.23
C ARG A 346 16.95 -2.42 -13.90
N GLY A 347 17.45 -1.42 -13.17
CA GLY A 347 18.53 -0.53 -13.64
C GLY A 347 19.94 -1.13 -13.59
N LEU A 348 20.15 -2.24 -12.86
CA LEU A 348 21.47 -2.86 -12.67
C LEU A 348 21.82 -3.92 -13.73
N ARG A 349 20.83 -4.40 -14.49
CA ARG A 349 21.03 -5.45 -15.50
C ARG A 349 21.86 -5.00 -16.72
N GLY A 350 22.13 -3.70 -16.86
CA GLY A 350 22.90 -3.12 -17.96
C GLY A 350 24.43 -3.18 -17.81
N SER A 351 24.98 -3.58 -16.65
CA SER A 351 26.42 -3.49 -16.39
C SER A 351 27.04 -4.76 -15.77
N ALA A 352 26.40 -5.92 -15.88
CA ALA A 352 27.00 -7.16 -15.41
C ALA A 352 28.17 -7.55 -16.33
N GLN A 353 29.37 -7.08 -16.00
CA GLN A 353 30.59 -7.70 -16.53
C GLN A 353 30.61 -9.15 -16.07
N PRO A 354 30.89 -10.12 -16.96
CA PRO A 354 31.04 -11.51 -16.54
C PRO A 354 32.16 -11.57 -15.50
N LEU A 355 31.83 -12.02 -14.29
CA LEU A 355 32.81 -12.26 -13.24
C LEU A 355 33.82 -13.27 -13.79
N ARG A 356 35.07 -12.84 -13.94
CA ARG A 356 36.18 -13.72 -14.27
C ARG A 356 36.39 -14.66 -13.08
N VAL A 357 35.98 -15.91 -13.24
CA VAL A 357 36.41 -16.97 -12.34
C VAL A 357 37.92 -17.11 -12.54
N VAL A 358 38.69 -16.70 -11.54
CA VAL A 358 40.13 -16.99 -11.49
C VAL A 358 40.24 -18.39 -10.89
N SER A 359 40.44 -19.36 -11.78
CA SER A 359 40.80 -20.74 -11.43
C SER A 359 42.24 -20.82 -10.93
#